data_AF-A0A0J7KYY2-F1
#
_entry.id   AF-A0A0J7KYY2-F1
#
_cell.length_a   1.000
_cell.length_b   1.000
_cell.length_c   1.000
_cell.angle_alpha   90.00
_cell.angle_beta   90.00
_cell.angle_gamma   90.00
#
_symmetry.space_group_name_H-M   'P 1'
#
loop_
_entity.id
_entity.type
_entity.pdbx_description
1 polymer ?
#
loop_
_entity_poly.entity_id
_entity_poly.type
_entity_poly.pdbx_seq_one_letter_code
_entity_poly.pdbx_strand_id
1 'polypeptide(L)'
;MSDTKIEDMEATTQNTDDYVLHLPRPLNLEEKKYLLAVERGDLSNVKRLLQLANKGNARLLDVNCVDSLGRGALTLALEAENLEMVELLIVMEVQTKDALLHAIDQEFVEAVELLLEHEELLTASQEIKQNSVRENVNGAIQSSNK
;
A
#
# COMPACT_ATOMS: atom_id res chain seq x y z
N MET A 1 -58.61 -46.29 5.37
CA MET A 1 -57.63 -46.14 6.47
C MET A 1 -56.62 -45.15 5.97
N SER A 2 -56.53 -44.02 6.66
CA SER A 2 -56.05 -42.72 6.22
C SER A 2 -54.54 -42.66 6.01
N ASP A 3 -54.13 -42.00 4.93
CA ASP A 3 -52.78 -41.55 4.65
C ASP A 3 -52.28 -40.63 5.77
N THR A 4 -51.39 -41.15 6.62
CA THR A 4 -50.68 -40.33 7.59
C THR A 4 -49.47 -39.73 6.89
N LYS A 5 -49.57 -38.45 6.51
CA LYS A 5 -48.44 -37.62 6.11
C LYS A 5 -47.35 -37.70 7.18
N ILE A 6 -46.18 -38.18 6.81
CA ILE A 6 -44.96 -37.96 7.57
C ILE A 6 -44.64 -36.47 7.39
N GLU A 7 -44.78 -35.70 8.48
CA GLU A 7 -44.30 -34.32 8.52
C GLU A 7 -42.76 -34.38 8.53
N ASP A 8 -42.16 -33.91 7.45
CA ASP A 8 -40.73 -33.69 7.37
C ASP A 8 -40.35 -32.66 8.44
N MET A 9 -39.69 -33.13 9.49
CA MET A 9 -39.07 -32.30 10.50
C MET A 9 -37.89 -31.58 9.85
N GLU A 10 -38.15 -30.41 9.26
CA GLU A 10 -37.12 -29.50 8.76
C GLU A 10 -36.18 -29.17 9.93
N ALA A 11 -34.92 -29.61 9.82
CA ALA A 11 -33.87 -29.17 10.70
C ALA A 11 -33.72 -27.66 10.51
N THR A 12 -34.16 -26.90 11.51
CA THR A 12 -34.02 -25.45 11.60
C THR A 12 -32.61 -25.05 11.15
N THR A 13 -32.54 -24.38 10.01
CA THR A 13 -31.32 -23.80 9.45
C THR A 13 -30.81 -22.78 10.46
N GLN A 14 -29.87 -23.21 11.31
CA GLN A 14 -29.16 -22.33 12.22
C GLN A 14 -28.26 -21.44 11.37
N ASN A 15 -28.79 -20.25 11.05
CA ASN A 15 -28.11 -18.99 10.79
C ASN A 15 -26.58 -19.13 10.65
N THR A 16 -26.11 -19.37 9.42
CA THR A 16 -24.69 -19.52 9.07
C THR A 16 -24.00 -18.20 8.73
N ASP A 17 -24.59 -17.06 9.11
CA ASP A 17 -24.17 -15.75 8.61
C ASP A 17 -23.25 -14.99 9.59
N ASP A 18 -22.32 -15.66 10.27
CA ASP A 18 -21.35 -14.98 11.16
C ASP A 18 -19.86 -15.35 10.93
N TYR A 19 -19.56 -16.10 9.86
CA TYR A 19 -18.18 -16.28 9.39
C TYR A 19 -17.99 -15.56 8.06
N VAL A 20 -18.05 -14.23 8.08
CA VAL A 20 -17.58 -13.44 6.94
C VAL A 20 -16.07 -13.62 6.87
N LEU A 21 -15.63 -14.53 6.00
CA LEU A 21 -14.23 -14.65 5.61
C LEU A 21 -13.81 -13.30 5.05
N HIS A 22 -13.04 -12.53 5.82
CA HIS A 22 -12.33 -11.34 5.35
C HIS A 22 -11.21 -11.80 4.41
N LEU A 23 -11.60 -12.24 3.22
CA LEU A 23 -10.68 -12.64 2.19
C LEU A 23 -10.06 -11.38 1.58
N PRO A 24 -8.73 -11.31 1.42
CA PRO A 24 -8.09 -10.19 0.76
C PRO A 24 -8.68 -9.96 -0.63
N ARG A 25 -8.80 -8.68 -1.01
CA ARG A 25 -9.37 -8.28 -2.30
C ARG A 25 -8.62 -9.01 -3.43
N PRO A 26 -9.33 -9.60 -4.41
CA PRO A 26 -8.67 -10.21 -5.54
C PRO A 26 -7.93 -9.16 -6.38
N LEU A 27 -6.66 -9.44 -6.67
CA LEU A 27 -5.82 -8.63 -7.55
C LEU A 27 -6.33 -8.65 -8.99
N ASN A 28 -6.35 -7.48 -9.61
CA ASN A 28 -6.61 -7.32 -11.04
C ASN A 28 -5.45 -7.82 -11.89
N LEU A 29 -5.66 -8.02 -13.19
CA LEU A 29 -4.62 -8.55 -14.09
C LEU A 29 -3.37 -7.67 -14.13
N GLU A 30 -3.55 -6.34 -14.15
CA GLU A 30 -2.43 -5.39 -14.17
C GLU A 30 -1.68 -5.34 -12.82
N GLU A 31 -2.40 -5.44 -11.70
CA GLU A 31 -1.80 -5.52 -10.35
C GLU A 31 -0.95 -6.80 -10.22
N LYS A 32 -1.44 -7.94 -10.73
CA LYS A 32 -0.67 -9.20 -10.78
C LYS A 32 0.60 -9.07 -11.63
N LYS A 33 0.50 -8.44 -12.81
CA LYS A 33 1.67 -8.21 -13.67
C LYS A 33 2.68 -7.29 -13.01
N TYR A 34 2.21 -6.27 -12.30
CA TYR A 34 3.04 -5.34 -11.56
C TYR A 34 3.82 -6.06 -10.44
N LEU A 35 3.15 -6.78 -9.55
CA LEU A 35 3.83 -7.52 -8.47
C LEU A 35 4.81 -8.57 -9.02
N LEU A 36 4.42 -9.29 -10.08
CA LEU A 36 5.31 -10.26 -10.73
C LEU A 36 6.54 -9.60 -11.38
N ALA A 37 6.39 -8.41 -11.95
CA ALA A 37 7.52 -7.66 -12.53
C ALA A 37 8.49 -7.19 -11.43
N VAL A 38 7.97 -6.78 -10.27
CA VAL A 38 8.78 -6.40 -9.10
C VAL A 38 9.55 -7.61 -8.57
N GLU A 39 8.88 -8.75 -8.35
CA GLU A 39 9.49 -10.00 -7.87
C GLU A 39 10.61 -10.51 -8.81
N ARG A 40 10.46 -10.28 -10.12
CA ARG A 40 11.49 -10.63 -11.12
C ARG A 40 12.61 -9.61 -11.24
N GLY A 41 12.50 -8.44 -10.61
CA GLY A 41 13.46 -7.35 -10.77
C GLY A 41 13.42 -6.64 -12.13
N ASP A 42 12.28 -6.62 -12.83
CA ASP A 42 12.15 -5.92 -14.12
C ASP A 42 11.84 -4.42 -13.90
N LEU A 43 12.89 -3.63 -13.63
CA LEU A 43 12.79 -2.19 -13.39
C LEU A 43 12.11 -1.43 -14.53
N SER A 44 12.42 -1.78 -15.78
CA SER A 44 11.92 -1.07 -16.95
C SER A 44 10.41 -1.18 -17.08
N ASN A 45 9.88 -2.39 -16.86
CA ASN A 45 8.46 -2.64 -16.94
C ASN A 45 7.71 -2.05 -15.73
N VAL A 46 8.28 -2.17 -14.52
CA VAL A 46 7.74 -1.55 -13.30
C VAL A 46 7.61 -0.04 -13.46
N LYS A 47 8.69 0.63 -13.91
CA LYS A 47 8.69 2.08 -14.18
C LYS A 47 7.61 2.47 -15.19
N ARG A 48 7.46 1.70 -16.27
CA ARG A 48 6.43 1.94 -17.29
C ARG A 48 5.01 1.80 -16.73
N LEU A 49 4.76 0.77 -15.91
CA LEU A 49 3.46 0.52 -15.28
C LEU A 49 3.10 1.65 -14.29
N LEU A 50 4.05 2.07 -13.46
CA LEU A 50 3.86 3.17 -12.49
C LEU A 50 3.63 4.51 -13.19
N GLN A 51 4.37 4.82 -14.25
CA GLN A 51 4.13 6.02 -15.06
C GLN A 51 2.75 6.02 -15.73
N LEU A 52 2.27 4.85 -16.16
CA LEU A 52 0.95 4.72 -16.77
C LEU A 52 -0.17 4.94 -15.73
N ALA A 53 0.03 4.44 -14.50
CA ALA A 53 -0.87 4.71 -13.38
C ALA A 53 -0.96 6.22 -13.09
N ASN A 54 0.18 6.92 -13.02
CA ASN A 54 0.23 8.35 -12.70
C ASN A 54 -0.36 9.27 -13.80
N LYS A 55 -0.38 8.83 -15.06
CA LYS A 55 -0.87 9.64 -16.21
C LYS A 55 -2.40 9.64 -16.41
N GLY A 56 -3.18 9.10 -15.48
CA GLY A 56 -4.66 9.17 -15.51
C GLY A 56 -5.36 7.83 -15.80
N ASN A 57 -4.61 6.74 -15.98
CA ASN A 57 -5.15 5.37 -16.01
C ASN A 57 -5.10 4.69 -14.63
N ALA A 58 -4.97 5.48 -13.55
CA ALA A 58 -4.92 5.04 -12.15
C ALA A 58 -6.09 4.13 -11.73
N ARG A 59 -7.22 4.14 -12.44
CA ARG A 59 -8.35 3.22 -12.16
C ARG A 59 -8.01 1.74 -12.37
N LEU A 60 -6.90 1.41 -13.05
CA LEU A 60 -6.56 0.02 -13.40
C LEU A 60 -5.47 -0.61 -12.53
N LEU A 61 -4.63 0.20 -11.89
CA LEU A 61 -3.48 -0.27 -11.10
C LEU A 61 -3.42 0.47 -9.77
N ASP A 62 -3.67 -0.26 -8.68
CA ASP A 62 -3.30 0.18 -7.34
C ASP A 62 -1.80 -0.10 -7.12
N VAL A 63 -1.03 0.96 -6.89
CA VAL A 63 0.42 0.90 -6.64
C VAL A 63 0.73 0.21 -5.31
N ASN A 64 -0.20 0.28 -4.35
CA ASN A 64 -0.07 -0.30 -3.01
C ASN A 64 -0.82 -1.64 -2.89
N CYS A 65 -1.06 -2.31 -4.02
CA CYS A 65 -1.65 -3.63 -4.02
C CYS A 65 -0.76 -4.65 -3.29
N VAL A 66 -1.40 -5.66 -2.69
CA VAL A 66 -0.76 -6.72 -1.92
C VAL A 66 -1.12 -8.09 -2.48
N ASP A 67 -0.19 -9.02 -2.40
CA ASP A 67 -0.43 -10.42 -2.78
C ASP A 67 -1.38 -11.13 -1.80
N SER A 68 -1.69 -12.41 -2.08
CA SER A 68 -2.52 -13.24 -1.20
C SER A 68 -1.92 -13.49 0.19
N LEU A 69 -0.63 -13.16 0.38
CA LEU A 69 0.09 -13.25 1.65
C LEU A 69 0.21 -11.89 2.34
N GLY A 70 -0.32 -10.82 1.75
CA GLY A 70 -0.25 -9.46 2.28
C GLY A 70 1.05 -8.72 1.96
N ARG A 71 1.91 -9.26 1.08
CA ARG A 71 3.16 -8.61 0.68
C ARG A 71 2.91 -7.63 -0.45
N GLY A 72 3.35 -6.39 -0.25
CA GLY A 72 3.33 -5.35 -1.28
C GLY A 72 4.59 -5.36 -2.14
N ALA A 73 4.61 -4.50 -3.16
CA ALA A 73 5.76 -4.36 -4.05
C ALA A 73 7.07 -4.04 -3.30
N LEU A 74 7.01 -3.15 -2.30
CA LEU A 74 8.19 -2.74 -1.55
C LEU A 74 8.73 -3.88 -0.68
N THR A 75 7.85 -4.66 -0.03
CA THR A 75 8.23 -5.85 0.73
C THR A 75 8.90 -6.89 -0.17
N LEU A 76 8.34 -7.16 -1.36
CA LEU A 76 8.92 -8.09 -2.32
C LEU A 76 10.30 -7.63 -2.81
N ALA A 77 10.49 -6.32 -3.02
CA ALA A 77 11.78 -5.77 -3.43
C ALA A 77 12.85 -5.89 -2.32
N LEU A 78 12.45 -5.73 -1.05
CA LEU A 78 13.31 -5.91 0.11
C LEU A 78 13.70 -7.38 0.32
N GLU A 79 12.74 -8.30 0.25
CA GLU A 79 12.99 -9.76 0.31
C GLU A 79 13.92 -10.24 -0.81
N ALA A 80 13.91 -9.58 -1.95
CA ALA A 80 14.79 -9.86 -3.08
C ALA A 80 16.16 -9.14 -3.00
N GLU A 81 16.41 -8.35 -1.95
CA GLU A 81 17.62 -7.51 -1.77
C GLU A 81 17.94 -6.61 -2.98
N ASN A 82 16.91 -6.13 -3.69
CA ASN A 82 17.08 -5.33 -4.90
C ASN A 82 16.99 -3.83 -4.58
N LEU A 83 18.15 -3.21 -4.28
CA LEU A 83 18.22 -1.80 -3.92
C LEU A 83 17.65 -0.87 -5.01
N GLU A 84 18.00 -1.10 -6.27
CA GLU A 84 17.53 -0.25 -7.38
C GLU A 84 15.99 -0.27 -7.51
N MET A 85 15.37 -1.42 -7.24
CA MET A 85 13.91 -1.54 -7.24
C MET A 85 13.30 -0.79 -6.05
N VAL A 86 13.91 -0.90 -4.85
CA VAL A 86 13.48 -0.17 -3.65
C VAL A 86 13.54 1.35 -3.90
N GLU A 87 14.64 1.85 -4.45
CA GLU A 87 14.80 3.25 -4.86
C GLU A 87 13.70 3.71 -5.81
N LEU A 88 13.47 2.93 -6.88
CA LEU A 88 12.45 3.25 -7.87
C LEU A 88 11.06 3.34 -7.22
N LEU A 89 10.71 2.39 -6.34
CA LEU A 89 9.41 2.36 -5.68
C LEU A 89 9.21 3.56 -4.75
N ILE A 90 10.24 3.96 -4.01
CA ILE A 90 10.22 5.14 -3.13
C ILE A 90 10.05 6.43 -3.95
N VAL A 91 10.81 6.59 -5.04
CA VAL A 91 10.69 7.75 -5.94
C VAL A 91 9.31 7.83 -6.59
N MET A 92 8.66 6.69 -6.82
CA MET A 92 7.29 6.62 -7.35
C MET A 92 6.20 6.75 -6.27
N GLU A 93 6.57 7.17 -5.04
CA GLU A 93 5.67 7.44 -3.91
C GLU A 93 4.83 6.22 -3.47
N VAL A 94 5.41 5.00 -3.55
CA VAL A 94 4.81 3.79 -2.98
C VAL A 94 4.81 3.90 -1.44
N GLN A 95 3.77 3.39 -0.78
CA GLN A 95 3.68 3.46 0.69
C GLN A 95 4.80 2.65 1.36
N THR A 96 5.55 3.32 2.25
CA THR A 96 6.69 2.76 2.99
C THR A 96 6.35 2.18 4.36
N LYS A 97 5.06 2.14 4.76
CA LYS A 97 4.55 1.80 6.10
C LYS A 97 5.45 0.90 6.96
N ASP A 98 5.53 -0.38 6.62
CA ASP A 98 6.24 -1.38 7.43
C ASP A 98 7.61 -1.74 6.80
N ALA A 99 8.02 -1.01 5.77
CA ALA A 99 9.20 -1.32 4.95
C ALA A 99 10.50 -1.23 5.76
N LEU A 100 10.61 -0.24 6.65
CA LEU A 100 11.79 -0.09 7.51
C LEU A 100 11.95 -1.30 8.45
N LEU A 101 10.85 -1.79 9.03
CA LEU A 101 10.89 -2.97 9.89
C LEU A 101 11.29 -4.23 9.10
N HIS A 102 10.74 -4.39 7.88
CA HIS A 102 11.12 -5.51 7.02
C HIS A 102 12.59 -5.43 6.59
N ALA A 103 13.10 -4.24 6.24
CA ALA A 103 14.49 -4.07 5.87
C ALA A 103 15.45 -4.44 7.01
N ILE A 104 15.09 -4.12 8.27
CA ILE A 104 15.85 -4.53 9.46
C ILE A 104 15.80 -6.05 9.65
N ASP A 105 14.62 -6.66 9.54
CA ASP A 105 14.44 -8.11 9.69
C ASP A 105 15.20 -8.91 8.62
N GLN A 106 15.33 -8.36 7.42
CA GLN A 106 16.15 -8.92 6.34
C GLN A 106 17.63 -8.52 6.41
N GLU A 107 18.06 -7.77 7.44
CA GLU A 107 19.43 -7.26 7.59
C GLU A 107 19.96 -6.46 6.39
N PHE A 108 19.06 -5.83 5.62
CA PHE A 108 19.41 -5.09 4.40
C PHE A 108 19.83 -3.65 4.71
N VAL A 109 21.09 -3.47 5.10
CA VAL A 109 21.64 -2.21 5.64
C VAL A 109 21.46 -1.03 4.66
N GLU A 110 21.74 -1.22 3.38
CA GLU A 110 21.64 -0.15 2.37
C GLU A 110 20.20 0.35 2.21
N ALA A 111 19.22 -0.56 2.24
CA ALA A 111 17.81 -0.19 2.18
C ALA A 111 17.35 0.53 3.45
N VAL A 112 17.88 0.16 4.62
CA VAL A 112 17.59 0.86 5.89
C VAL A 112 18.09 2.31 5.84
N GLU A 113 19.33 2.53 5.41
CA GLU A 113 19.89 3.88 5.26
C GLU A 113 19.03 4.74 4.33
N LEU A 114 18.65 4.17 3.17
CA LEU A 114 17.85 4.86 2.17
C LEU A 114 16.44 5.19 2.67
N LEU A 115 15.79 4.28 3.40
CA LEU A 115 14.47 4.50 3.99
C LEU A 115 14.50 5.59 5.07
N LEU A 116 15.54 5.62 5.91
CA LEU A 116 15.70 6.64 6.95
C LEU A 116 15.91 8.03 6.34
N GLU A 117 16.77 8.15 5.33
CA GLU A 117 16.99 9.42 4.62
C GLU A 117 15.66 9.94 3.99
N HIS A 118 14.85 9.04 3.43
CA HIS A 118 13.55 9.40 2.88
C HIS A 118 12.59 9.96 3.96
N GLU A 119 12.54 9.36 5.15
CA GLU A 119 11.70 9.85 6.25
C GLU A 119 12.16 11.21 6.81
N GLU A 120 13.46 11.43 6.91
CA GLU A 120 14.02 12.72 7.33
C GLU A 120 13.60 13.84 6.36
N LEU A 121 13.69 13.60 5.05
CA LEU A 121 13.27 14.55 4.02
C LEU A 121 11.78 14.87 4.07
N LEU A 122 10.94 13.86 4.32
CA LEU A 122 9.50 14.05 4.50
C LEU A 122 9.21 14.91 5.73
N THR A 123 9.89 14.65 6.85
CA THR A 123 9.71 15.38 8.10
C THR A 123 10.16 16.83 7.98
N ALA A 124 11.35 17.08 7.42
CA ALA A 124 11.85 18.43 7.15
C ALA A 124 10.90 19.23 6.26
N SER A 125 10.34 18.60 5.23
CA SER A 125 9.35 19.21 4.34
C SER A 125 8.04 19.58 5.06
N GLN A 126 7.65 18.83 6.11
CA GLN A 126 6.48 19.14 6.93
C GLN A 126 6.73 20.33 7.88
N GLU A 127 7.91 20.42 8.48
CA GLU A 127 8.28 21.53 9.37
C GLU A 127 8.29 22.88 8.64
N ILE A 128 8.82 22.91 7.41
CA ILE A 128 8.83 24.11 6.56
C ILE A 128 7.40 24.58 6.26
N LYS A 129 6.50 23.65 5.94
CA LYS A 129 5.08 23.97 5.70
C LYS A 129 4.41 24.51 6.97
N GLN A 130 4.68 23.94 8.13
CA GLN A 130 4.11 24.44 9.39
C GLN A 130 4.65 25.83 9.78
N ASN A 131 5.93 26.09 9.56
CA ASN A 131 6.51 27.41 9.81
C ASN A 131 5.96 28.47 8.85
N SER A 132 5.79 28.14 7.57
CA SER A 132 5.17 29.07 6.60
C SER A 132 3.71 29.42 6.97
N VAL A 133 2.93 28.46 7.48
CA VAL A 133 1.57 28.73 7.96
C VAL A 133 1.61 29.68 9.16
N ARG A 134 2.49 29.45 10.14
CA ARG A 134 2.62 30.31 11.33
C ARG A 134 3.00 31.75 10.99
N GLU A 135 3.90 31.98 10.04
CA GLU A 135 4.26 33.32 9.60
C GLU A 135 3.10 34.05 8.92
N ASN A 136 2.30 33.35 8.10
CA ASN A 136 1.11 33.92 7.47
C ASN A 136 0.04 34.32 8.50
N VAL A 137 -0.16 33.54 9.57
CA VAL A 137 -1.10 33.91 10.65
C VAL A 137 -0.60 35.14 11.40
N ASN A 138 0.69 35.20 11.72
CA ASN A 138 1.27 36.33 12.46
C ASN A 138 1.25 37.63 11.65
N GLY A 139 1.45 37.57 10.32
CA GLY A 139 1.30 38.72 9.43
C GLY A 139 -0.13 39.26 9.32
N ALA A 140 -1.14 38.36 9.35
CA ALA A 140 -2.55 38.76 9.34
C ALA A 140 -3.00 39.46 10.64
N ILE A 141 -2.47 39.04 11.79
CA ILE A 141 -2.78 39.65 13.09
C ILE A 141 -2.24 41.08 13.18
N GLN A 142 -1.04 41.36 12.63
CA GLN A 142 -0.46 42.70 12.63
C GLN A 142 -1.18 43.68 11.70
N SER A 143 -1.82 43.17 10.65
CA SER A 143 -2.55 43.98 9.65
C SER A 143 -3.91 44.47 10.15
N SER A 144 -4.52 43.77 11.12
CA SER A 144 -5.84 44.13 11.68
C SER A 144 -5.77 45.14 12.83
N ASN A 145 -4.56 45.52 13.27
CA ASN A 145 -4.34 46.42 14.42
C ASN A 145 -3.83 47.82 14.00
N LYS A 146 -4.00 48.19 12.73
CA LYS A 146 -3.63 49.50 12.17
C LYS A 146 -4.83 50.20 11.56
#